data_AF-A0A368U9V1-F1
#
_entry.id   AF-A0A368U9V1-F1
#
_cell.length_a   1.000
_cell.length_b   1.000
_cell.length_c   1.000
_cell.angle_alpha   90.00
_cell.angle_beta   90.00
_cell.angle_gamma   90.00
#
_symmetry.space_group_name_H-M   'P 1'
#
loop_
_entity.id
_entity.type
_entity.pdbx_description
1 polymer ?
#
loop_
_entity_poly.entity_id
_entity_poly.type
_entity_poly.pdbx_seq_one_letter_code
_entity_poly.pdbx_strand_id
1 'polypeptide(L)'
;MIATEDVMGITYSEEGVALLDNGQEMGKCTHCAWWIIEALGEGDVYGFCTRDNPVGNPDIQDWVGGHDFALIRGRYIVDPWLGVYSAMVPAGTVFDLQEPADRAAIRHHYGDPARWSWFSPDSRECCSPASHEYPSDKHLVLPDAKPIETLNPTPRVSSGALRSKTYGG
;
A
#
# COMPACT_ATOMS: atom_id res chain seq x y z
N MET A 1 6.06 17.89 8.41
CA MET A 1 6.05 16.49 7.93
C MET A 1 7.31 15.87 8.49
N ILE A 2 7.21 14.89 9.38
CA ILE A 2 8.39 14.16 9.86
C ILE A 2 8.74 13.18 8.73
N ALA A 3 10.00 13.13 8.31
CA ALA A 3 10.41 12.17 7.29
C ALA A 3 10.24 10.75 7.84
N THR A 4 9.84 9.79 7.00
CA THR A 4 9.68 8.37 7.38
C THR A 4 10.94 7.84 8.08
N GLU A 5 12.10 8.31 7.65
CA GLU A 5 13.43 7.96 8.17
C GLU A 5 13.63 8.35 9.64
N ASP A 6 13.10 9.52 10.05
CA ASP A 6 13.18 10.02 11.42
C ASP A 6 12.25 9.25 12.37
N VAL A 7 11.11 8.76 11.87
CA VAL A 7 10.15 7.94 12.65
C VAL A 7 10.68 6.52 12.84
N MET A 8 11.41 6.00 11.85
CA MET A 8 11.95 4.64 11.85
C MET A 8 13.28 4.50 12.59
N GLY A 9 13.89 5.61 13.02
CA GLY A 9 15.20 5.57 13.68
C GLY A 9 16.30 5.00 12.78
N ILE A 10 16.23 5.28 11.47
CA ILE A 10 17.19 4.72 10.50
C ILE A 10 18.59 5.18 10.87
N THR A 11 19.51 4.21 10.95
CA THR A 11 20.94 4.46 11.09
C THR A 11 21.68 4.00 9.84
N TYR A 12 22.96 4.37 9.73
CA TYR A 12 23.80 3.91 8.63
C TYR A 12 25.00 3.14 9.18
N SER A 13 25.32 2.00 8.55
CA SER A 13 26.58 1.29 8.83
C SER A 13 27.80 2.11 8.38
N GLU A 14 29.00 1.69 8.80
CA GLU A 14 30.25 2.29 8.32
C GLU A 14 30.42 2.21 6.79
N GLU A 15 29.72 1.25 6.17
CA GLU A 15 29.70 1.01 4.71
C GLU A 15 28.59 1.79 4.00
N GLY A 16 27.82 2.60 4.73
CA GLY A 16 26.73 3.43 4.18
C GLY A 16 25.41 2.68 3.95
N VAL A 17 25.23 1.50 4.54
CA VAL A 17 23.99 0.72 4.42
C VAL A 17 22.96 1.26 5.41
N ALA A 18 21.75 1.57 4.93
CA ALA A 18 20.64 1.99 5.79
C ALA A 18 20.13 0.80 6.63
N LEU A 19 20.04 1.00 7.94
CA LEU A 19 19.64 0.00 8.93
C LEU A 19 18.41 0.46 9.71
N LEU A 20 17.48 -0.46 9.92
CA LEU A 20 16.38 -0.33 10.86
C LEU A 20 16.91 -0.30 12.30
N ASP A 21 16.08 0.13 13.27
CA ASP A 21 16.46 0.21 14.68
C ASP A 21 16.79 -1.16 15.31
N ASN A 22 16.30 -2.26 14.72
CA ASN A 22 16.65 -3.64 15.07
C ASN A 22 17.96 -4.14 14.40
N GLY A 23 18.66 -3.26 13.67
CA GLY A 23 19.95 -3.54 13.01
C GLY A 23 19.84 -4.26 11.65
N GLN A 24 18.63 -4.55 11.17
CA GLN A 24 18.42 -5.18 9.86
C GLN A 24 18.55 -4.17 8.72
N GLU A 25 19.01 -4.63 7.55
CA GLU A 25 19.13 -3.79 6.36
C GLU A 25 17.76 -3.34 5.85
N MET A 26 17.55 -2.02 5.80
CA MET A 26 16.32 -1.44 5.28
C MET A 26 16.15 -1.66 3.76
N GLY A 27 17.26 -1.83 3.03
CA GLY A 27 17.21 -2.12 1.59
C GLY A 27 16.50 -3.43 1.22
N LYS A 28 16.27 -4.33 2.19
CA LYS A 28 15.53 -5.57 2.01
C LYS A 28 14.06 -5.37 2.42
N CYS A 29 13.14 -5.43 1.45
CA CYS A 29 11.71 -5.23 1.68
C CYS A 29 11.13 -6.21 2.72
N THR A 30 11.59 -7.46 2.74
CA THR A 30 11.19 -8.45 3.75
C THR A 30 11.52 -8.00 5.18
N HIS A 31 12.68 -7.37 5.41
CA HIS A 31 13.03 -6.84 6.74
C HIS A 31 12.10 -5.71 7.16
N CYS A 32 11.76 -4.82 6.23
CA CYS A 32 10.80 -3.74 6.47
C CYS A 32 9.41 -4.28 6.84
N ALA A 33 8.93 -5.31 6.15
CA ALA A 33 7.65 -5.93 6.44
C ALA A 33 7.65 -6.54 7.86
N TRP A 34 8.65 -7.35 8.20
CA TRP A 34 8.76 -7.95 9.54
C TRP A 34 8.90 -6.90 10.65
N TRP A 35 9.68 -5.85 10.41
CA TRP A 35 9.83 -4.76 11.37
C TRP A 35 8.48 -4.11 11.73
N ILE A 36 7.60 -3.90 10.76
CA ILE A 36 6.25 -3.40 11.03
C ILE A 36 5.44 -4.39 11.87
N ILE A 37 5.48 -5.69 11.53
CA ILE A 37 4.75 -6.72 12.28
C ILE A 37 5.24 -6.79 13.73
N GLU A 38 6.56 -6.74 13.93
CA GLU A 38 7.18 -6.73 15.26
C GLU A 38 6.78 -5.47 16.05
N ALA A 39 6.80 -4.30 15.43
CA ALA A 39 6.44 -3.03 16.07
C ALA A 39 4.96 -2.97 16.48
N LEU A 40 4.06 -3.56 15.70
CA LEU A 40 2.62 -3.56 15.97
C LEU A 40 2.14 -4.78 16.76
N GLY A 41 2.96 -5.84 16.84
CA GLY A 41 2.62 -7.11 17.49
C GLY A 41 1.54 -7.92 16.76
N GLU A 42 1.20 -7.57 15.52
CA GLU A 42 0.17 -8.23 14.71
C GLU A 42 0.37 -8.01 13.20
N GLY A 43 -0.26 -8.88 12.42
CA GLY A 43 -0.33 -8.79 10.96
C GLY A 43 0.40 -9.96 10.27
N ASP A 44 0.45 -9.88 8.96
CA ASP A 44 1.01 -10.90 8.08
C ASP A 44 2.00 -10.27 7.09
N VAL A 45 3.00 -11.04 6.66
CA VAL A 45 3.84 -10.63 5.53
C VAL A 45 3.27 -11.26 4.26
N TYR A 46 3.04 -10.42 3.25
CA TYR A 46 2.68 -10.84 1.90
C TYR A 46 3.74 -10.38 0.93
N GLY A 47 3.81 -11.03 -0.22
CA GLY A 47 4.67 -10.58 -1.29
C GLY A 47 4.31 -11.19 -2.64
N PHE A 48 5.02 -10.80 -3.68
CA PHE A 48 4.86 -11.38 -5.01
C PHE A 48 6.19 -11.45 -5.75
N CYS A 49 6.32 -12.43 -6.64
CA CYS A 49 7.37 -12.40 -7.66
C CYS A 49 6.83 -11.71 -8.91
N THR A 50 7.64 -10.82 -9.50
CA THR A 50 7.32 -10.10 -10.73
C THR A 50 6.83 -11.01 -11.86
N ARG A 51 7.48 -12.16 -12.03
CA ARG A 51 7.16 -13.11 -13.11
C ARG A 51 5.72 -13.61 -13.04
N ASP A 52 5.23 -13.76 -11.81
CA ASP A 52 3.91 -14.26 -11.52
C ASP A 52 2.93 -13.10 -11.32
N ASN A 53 3.38 -11.84 -11.25
CA ASN A 53 2.54 -10.66 -11.11
C ASN A 53 3.03 -9.49 -11.99
N PRO A 54 2.93 -9.62 -13.33
CA PRO A 54 3.57 -8.69 -14.28
C PRO A 54 2.91 -7.30 -14.33
N VAL A 55 1.78 -7.12 -13.64
CA VAL A 55 1.01 -5.88 -13.62
C VAL A 55 1.54 -4.88 -12.58
N GLY A 56 2.39 -5.34 -11.65
CA GLY A 56 3.01 -4.47 -10.63
C GLY A 56 3.99 -3.46 -11.22
N ASN A 57 4.50 -2.56 -10.39
CA ASN A 57 5.30 -1.42 -10.84
C ASN A 57 6.65 -1.88 -11.43
N PRO A 58 7.02 -1.48 -12.66
CA PRO A 58 8.24 -1.92 -13.33
C PRO A 58 9.54 -1.56 -12.60
N ASP A 59 9.58 -0.47 -11.82
CA ASP A 59 10.76 -0.10 -11.04
C ASP A 59 10.99 -1.10 -9.88
N ILE A 60 9.92 -1.55 -9.22
CA ILE A 60 10.00 -2.64 -8.25
C ILE A 60 10.44 -3.93 -8.96
N GLN A 61 9.89 -4.18 -10.15
CA GLN A 61 10.21 -5.37 -10.93
C GLN A 61 11.69 -5.45 -11.31
N ASP A 62 12.28 -4.34 -11.76
CA ASP A 62 13.64 -4.28 -12.30
C ASP A 62 14.71 -4.27 -11.19
N TRP A 63 14.38 -3.79 -9.99
CA TRP A 63 15.35 -3.65 -8.90
C TRP A 63 15.46 -4.89 -8.02
N VAL A 64 14.34 -5.56 -7.75
CA VAL A 64 14.27 -6.64 -6.74
C VAL A 64 13.57 -7.91 -7.23
N GLY A 65 12.94 -7.89 -8.42
CA GLY A 65 12.31 -9.08 -9.02
C GLY A 65 11.04 -9.58 -8.32
N GLY A 66 10.55 -8.81 -7.35
CA GLY A 66 9.40 -9.09 -6.50
C GLY A 66 9.35 -8.10 -5.34
N HIS A 67 8.34 -8.18 -4.48
CA HIS A 67 8.24 -7.27 -3.33
C HIS A 67 7.46 -7.88 -2.18
N ASP A 68 7.93 -7.60 -0.96
CA ASP A 68 7.31 -8.04 0.29
C ASP A 68 6.86 -6.82 1.10
N PHE A 69 5.70 -6.93 1.74
CA PHE A 69 5.07 -5.86 2.50
C PHE A 69 4.25 -6.42 3.66
N ALA A 70 4.00 -5.57 4.67
CA ALA A 70 3.17 -5.95 5.80
C ALA A 70 1.69 -5.71 5.48
N LEU A 71 0.83 -6.65 5.87
CA LEU A 71 -0.62 -6.51 5.86
C LEU A 71 -1.17 -6.60 7.28
N ILE A 72 -1.72 -5.48 7.75
CA ILE A 72 -2.22 -5.34 9.11
C ILE A 72 -3.72 -5.59 9.13
N ARG A 73 -4.13 -6.54 9.98
CA ARG A 73 -5.54 -6.93 10.18
C ARG A 73 -6.27 -7.27 8.89
N GLY A 74 -5.56 -7.84 7.90
CA GLY A 74 -6.12 -8.18 6.59
C GLY A 74 -6.64 -6.98 5.78
N ARG A 75 -6.20 -5.76 6.10
CA ARG A 75 -6.78 -4.54 5.52
C ARG A 75 -5.76 -3.50 5.09
N TYR A 76 -4.78 -3.19 5.94
CA TYR A 76 -3.86 -2.09 5.69
C TYR A 76 -2.52 -2.62 5.20
N ILE A 77 -2.14 -2.28 3.97
CA ILE A 77 -0.76 -2.46 3.51
C ILE A 77 0.09 -1.40 4.19
N VAL A 78 1.20 -1.79 4.78
CA VAL A 78 2.18 -0.88 5.37
C VAL A 78 3.55 -1.23 4.81
N ASP A 79 4.15 -0.27 4.11
CA ASP A 79 5.33 -0.48 3.27
C ASP A 79 6.28 0.73 3.33
N PRO A 80 7.13 0.78 4.36
CA PRO A 80 8.13 1.84 4.47
C PRO A 80 9.23 1.74 3.42
N TRP A 81 9.47 0.56 2.84
CA TRP A 81 10.46 0.37 1.78
C TRP A 81 10.08 1.21 0.55
N LEU A 82 8.80 1.18 0.16
CA LEU A 82 8.29 1.99 -0.95
C LEU A 82 8.47 3.50 -0.72
N GLY A 83 8.34 3.96 0.51
CA GLY A 83 8.47 5.39 0.87
C GLY A 83 9.90 5.92 0.82
N VAL A 84 10.90 5.05 1.01
CA VAL A 84 12.32 5.44 1.01
C VAL A 84 12.98 5.16 -0.33
N TYR A 85 12.66 4.03 -0.97
CA TYR A 85 13.35 3.59 -2.18
C TYR A 85 12.59 3.86 -3.48
N SER A 86 11.27 4.06 -3.44
CA SER A 86 10.57 4.55 -4.63
C SER A 86 10.56 6.07 -4.60
N ALA A 87 11.27 6.70 -5.53
CA ALA A 87 11.33 8.16 -5.67
C ALA A 87 9.99 8.80 -6.09
N MET A 88 8.86 8.06 -6.02
CA MET A 88 7.62 8.34 -6.72
C MET A 88 6.38 8.45 -5.82
N VAL A 89 6.48 8.32 -4.49
CA VAL A 89 5.31 8.43 -3.60
C VAL A 89 5.43 9.62 -2.65
N PRO A 90 4.88 10.81 -3.01
CA PRO A 90 4.87 11.98 -2.13
C PRO A 90 3.95 11.86 -0.91
N ALA A 91 3.07 10.85 -0.86
CA ALA A 91 2.10 10.68 0.22
C ALA A 91 1.59 9.23 0.29
N GLY A 92 2.16 8.43 1.20
CA GLY A 92 1.52 7.20 1.66
C GLY A 92 2.39 5.95 1.52
N THR A 93 2.98 5.51 2.63
CA THR A 93 3.49 4.14 2.83
C THR A 93 2.41 3.21 3.36
N VAL A 94 1.16 3.69 3.44
CA VAL A 94 0.03 2.97 4.01
C VAL A 94 -1.13 3.05 3.04
N PHE A 95 -1.68 1.90 2.67
CA PHE A 95 -2.84 1.79 1.79
C PHE A 95 -3.93 0.93 2.44
N ASP A 96 -5.18 1.33 2.31
CA ASP A 96 -6.33 0.58 2.80
C ASP A 96 -6.99 -0.20 1.66
N LEU A 97 -6.99 -1.54 1.74
CA LEU A 97 -7.62 -2.43 0.75
C LEU A 97 -9.13 -2.14 0.55
N GLN A 98 -9.78 -1.51 1.52
CA GLN A 98 -11.19 -1.16 1.46
C GLN A 98 -11.44 0.26 0.92
N GLU A 99 -10.43 1.13 0.90
CA GLU A 99 -10.55 2.51 0.44
C GLU A 99 -10.50 2.58 -1.09
N PRO A 100 -11.57 3.05 -1.76
CA PRO A 100 -11.57 3.16 -3.21
C PRO A 100 -10.46 4.04 -3.79
N ALA A 101 -10.04 5.09 -3.08
CA ALA A 101 -8.98 5.99 -3.52
C ALA A 101 -7.61 5.30 -3.65
N ASP A 102 -7.33 4.28 -2.82
CA ASP A 102 -6.03 3.61 -2.78
C ASP A 102 -5.88 2.53 -3.86
N ARG A 103 -6.98 2.03 -4.43
CA ARG A 103 -6.97 0.86 -5.32
C ARG A 103 -6.07 1.01 -6.54
N ALA A 104 -6.03 2.21 -7.12
CA ALA A 104 -5.19 2.47 -8.28
C ALA A 104 -3.71 2.38 -7.91
N ALA A 105 -3.31 2.97 -6.77
CA ALA A 105 -1.95 2.88 -6.24
C ALA A 105 -1.62 1.43 -5.84
N ILE A 106 -2.53 0.74 -5.17
CA ILE A 106 -2.33 -0.66 -4.75
C ILE A 106 -2.07 -1.55 -5.98
N ARG A 107 -2.91 -1.46 -7.01
CA ARG A 107 -2.70 -2.24 -8.25
C ARG A 107 -1.44 -1.84 -8.98
N HIS A 108 -1.11 -0.55 -8.98
CA HIS A 108 0.09 -0.06 -9.63
C HIS A 108 1.35 -0.58 -8.95
N HIS A 109 1.46 -0.50 -7.62
CA HIS A 109 2.66 -0.90 -6.89
C HIS A 109 2.73 -2.41 -6.66
N TYR A 110 1.62 -3.04 -6.27
CA TYR A 110 1.59 -4.42 -5.80
C TYR A 110 0.92 -5.40 -6.78
N GLY A 111 0.37 -4.92 -7.90
CA GLY A 111 -0.29 -5.78 -8.89
C GLY A 111 -1.61 -6.40 -8.38
N ASP A 112 -1.88 -7.64 -8.77
CA ASP A 112 -3.13 -8.35 -8.44
C ASP A 112 -3.02 -9.11 -7.10
N PRO A 113 -3.85 -8.79 -6.09
CA PRO A 113 -3.81 -9.47 -4.79
C PRO A 113 -4.12 -10.95 -4.81
N ALA A 114 -4.84 -11.43 -5.84
CA ALA A 114 -5.03 -12.86 -6.03
C ALA A 114 -3.72 -13.61 -6.30
N ARG A 115 -2.62 -12.89 -6.57
CA ARG A 115 -1.29 -13.42 -6.85
C ARG A 115 -0.28 -13.21 -5.73
N TRP A 116 -0.72 -12.67 -4.58
CA TRP A 116 0.18 -12.44 -3.45
C TRP A 116 0.42 -13.71 -2.64
N SER A 117 1.68 -14.12 -2.56
CA SER A 117 2.14 -15.15 -1.65
C SER A 117 2.06 -14.66 -0.21
N TRP A 118 1.65 -15.54 0.69
CA TRP A 118 1.67 -15.31 2.13
C TRP A 118 2.94 -15.94 2.72
N PHE A 119 3.64 -15.24 3.59
CA PHE A 119 4.78 -15.80 4.32
C PHE A 119 4.31 -16.43 5.61
N SER A 120 4.49 -17.75 5.74
CA SER A 120 4.17 -18.47 6.96
C SER A 120 5.13 -18.05 8.08
N PRO A 121 4.63 -17.57 9.22
CA PRO A 121 5.49 -17.21 10.35
C PRO A 121 6.20 -18.44 10.95
N ASP A 122 5.60 -19.63 10.81
CA ASP A 122 6.12 -20.87 11.39
C ASP A 122 7.25 -21.49 10.56
N SER A 123 7.07 -21.57 9.24
CA SER A 123 8.07 -22.17 8.33
C SER A 123 9.02 -21.15 7.73
N ARG A 124 8.67 -19.86 7.76
CA ARG A 124 9.35 -18.78 7.03
C ARG A 124 9.43 -19.02 5.52
N GLU A 125 8.54 -19.84 5.00
CA GLU A 125 8.41 -20.11 3.58
C GLU A 125 7.27 -19.27 2.99
N CYS A 126 7.42 -18.89 1.72
CA CYS A 126 6.35 -18.27 0.97
C CYS A 126 5.38 -19.37 0.49
N CYS A 127 4.12 -19.23 0.84
CA CYS A 127 3.04 -20.03 0.30
C CYS A 127 2.45 -19.28 -0.89
N SER A 128 2.59 -19.82 -2.10
CA SER A 128 1.96 -19.26 -3.30
C SER A 128 0.45 -19.51 -3.30
N PRO A 129 -0.39 -18.57 -3.80
CA PRO A 129 -1.84 -18.77 -3.94
C PRO A 129 -2.25 -19.97 -4.80
N ALA A 130 -1.33 -20.49 -5.61
CA ALA A 130 -1.55 -21.68 -6.43
C ALA A 130 -1.29 -23.01 -5.67
N SER A 131 -0.72 -22.94 -4.46
CA SER A 131 -0.45 -24.11 -3.63
C SER A 131 -1.71 -24.64 -2.96
N HIS A 132 -1.85 -25.96 -2.84
CA HIS A 132 -2.92 -26.59 -2.06
C HIS A 132 -2.80 -26.31 -0.56
N GLU A 133 -1.64 -25.84 -0.10
CA GLU A 133 -1.34 -25.51 1.30
C GLU A 133 -1.61 -24.04 1.63
N TYR A 134 -2.02 -23.24 0.63
CA TYR A 134 -2.33 -21.84 0.87
C TYR A 134 -3.57 -21.73 1.77
N PRO A 135 -3.48 -21.09 2.94
CA PRO A 135 -4.61 -21.03 3.87
C PRO A 135 -5.77 -20.23 3.27
N SER A 136 -6.98 -20.77 3.37
CA SER A 136 -8.17 -20.15 2.75
C SER A 136 -8.48 -18.75 3.29
N ASP A 137 -8.15 -18.49 4.55
CA ASP A 137 -8.32 -17.21 5.24
C ASP A 137 -7.27 -16.15 4.84
N LYS A 138 -6.23 -16.55 4.12
CA LYS A 138 -5.18 -15.66 3.60
C LYS A 138 -5.42 -15.22 2.17
N HIS A 139 -6.46 -15.74 1.50
CA HIS A 139 -6.85 -15.24 0.19
C HIS A 139 -7.47 -13.85 0.31
N LEU A 140 -6.85 -12.88 -0.35
CA LEU A 140 -7.30 -11.49 -0.37
C LEU A 140 -8.08 -11.21 -1.65
N VAL A 141 -9.19 -10.51 -1.51
CA VAL A 141 -10.00 -10.01 -2.62
C VAL A 141 -10.13 -8.50 -2.46
N LEU A 142 -9.68 -7.74 -3.44
CA LEU A 142 -10.02 -6.32 -3.49
C LEU A 142 -11.51 -6.22 -3.79
N PRO A 143 -12.32 -5.59 -2.92
CA PRO A 143 -13.73 -5.42 -3.21
C PRO A 143 -13.89 -4.64 -4.52
N ASP A 144 -14.69 -5.17 -5.45
CA ASP A 144 -15.01 -4.46 -6.68
C ASP A 144 -15.58 -3.08 -6.37
N ALA A 145 -15.34 -2.12 -7.27
CA ALA A 145 -15.98 -0.82 -7.14
C ALA A 145 -17.49 -1.05 -7.26
N LYS A 146 -18.24 -0.76 -6.21
CA LYS A 146 -19.67 -0.50 -6.41
C LYS A 146 -19.74 0.58 -7.48
N PRO A 147 -20.58 0.40 -8.53
CA PRO A 147 -20.82 1.46 -9.49
C PRO A 147 -21.15 2.72 -8.70
N ILE A 148 -20.52 3.83 -9.04
CA ILE A 148 -20.91 5.14 -8.50
C ILE A 148 -22.39 5.27 -8.83
N GLU A 149 -23.27 5.12 -7.83
CA GLU A 149 -24.65 5.57 -7.97
C GLU A 149 -24.55 7.03 -8.34
N THR A 150 -24.95 7.33 -9.57
CA THR A 150 -25.00 8.69 -10.09
C THR A 150 -25.85 9.47 -9.11
N LEU A 151 -25.19 10.32 -8.30
CA LEU A 151 -25.86 11.34 -7.52
C LEU A 151 -26.62 12.17 -8.53
N ASN A 152 -27.93 11.93 -8.64
CA ASN A 152 -28.83 12.76 -9.41
C ASN A 152 -28.58 14.20 -8.96
N PRO A 153 -28.17 15.11 -9.87
CA PRO A 153 -28.00 16.50 -9.48
C PRO A 153 -29.37 17.01 -9.03
N THR A 154 -29.47 17.33 -7.74
CA THR A 154 -30.63 18.00 -7.16
C THR A 154 -30.95 19.21 -8.02
N PRO A 155 -32.21 19.42 -8.47
CA PRO A 155 -32.54 20.60 -9.25
C PRO A 155 -32.24 21.84 -8.40
N ARG A 156 -31.37 22.73 -8.91
CA ARG A 156 -31.14 24.04 -8.29
C ARG A 156 -32.47 24.77 -8.22
N VAL A 157 -32.91 25.02 -6.98
CA VAL A 157 -33.97 25.97 -6.70
C VAL A 157 -33.50 27.33 -7.21
N SER A 158 -34.23 27.90 -8.18
CA SER A 158 -34.00 29.26 -8.66
C SER A 158 -34.30 30.24 -7.52
N SER A 159 -33.27 30.85 -6.95
CA SER A 159 -33.44 32.01 -6.08
C SER A 159 -33.82 33.22 -6.92
N GLY A 160 -34.91 33.87 -6.51
CA GLY A 160 -35.56 34.93 -7.24
C GLY A 160 -34.89 36.30 -7.12
N ALA A 161 -35.30 37.14 -8.08
CA ALA A 161 -35.57 38.57 -7.94
C ALA A 161 -34.44 39.49 -7.45
N LEU A 162 -33.70 40.08 -8.40
CA LEU A 162 -33.18 41.43 -8.23
C LEU A 162 -34.24 42.44 -8.69
N ARG A 163 -34.83 43.17 -7.73
CA ARG A 163 -35.53 44.43 -7.97
C ARG A 163 -34.48 45.50 -8.28
N SER A 164 -34.55 46.09 -9.48
CA SER A 164 -33.85 47.34 -9.77
C SER A 164 -34.56 48.50 -9.07
N LYS A 165 -33.80 49.27 -8.26
CA LYS A 165 -34.14 50.65 -7.91
C LYS A 165 -33.18 51.55 -8.69
N THR A 166 -33.71 52.31 -9.63
CA THR A 166 -33.03 53.41 -10.30
C THR A 166 -32.97 54.61 -9.35
N TYR A 167 -31.82 55.29 -9.32
CA TYR A 167 -31.61 56.61 -8.73
C TYR A 167 -31.12 57.56 -9.83
N GLY A 168 -31.77 58.73 -9.94
CA GLY A 168 -31.15 60.01 -10.35
C GLY A 168 -31.18 60.39 -11.83
N GLY A 169 -31.89 61.48 -12.14
CA GLY A 169 -31.88 62.20 -13.42
C GLY A 169 -33.12 63.05 -13.61
#